data_AF-A0A7W1NF31-F1
#
_entry.id   AF-A0A7W1NF31-F1
#
_cell.length_a   1.000
_cell.length_b   1.000
_cell.length_c   1.000
_cell.angle_alpha   90.00
_cell.angle_beta   90.00
_cell.angle_gamma   90.00
#
_symmetry.space_group_name_H-M   'P 1'
#
loop_
_entity.id
_entity.type
_entity.pdbx_description
1 polymer ?
#
loop_
_entity_poly.entity_id
_entity_poly.type
_entity_poly.pdbx_seq_one_letter_code
_entity_poly.pdbx_strand_id
1 'polypeptide(L)'
;QSARAVVETLLSDGPAAAYRLVAGYGADVRTMAKPYVTQLSGAKTPVGSAEMIARLVETIVDGHQALAAAQVVLDGEFLGIRGITGAPVVLSHRGIERVEPLALWDDEATRVRAAAAQCARSVLELGA
;
A
#
# COMPACT_ATOMS: atom_id res chain seq x y z
N GLN A 1 22.12 -2.73 18.85
CA GLN A 1 22.61 -3.96 18.18
C GLN A 1 21.81 -4.27 16.91
N SER A 2 20.47 -4.25 16.96
CA SER A 2 19.62 -4.59 15.80
C SER A 2 19.85 -3.70 14.56
N ALA A 3 20.03 -2.38 14.73
CA ALA A 3 20.30 -1.48 13.60
C ALA A 3 21.61 -1.82 12.86
N ARG A 4 22.67 -2.18 13.60
CA ARG A 4 23.95 -2.57 13.02
C ARG A 4 23.84 -3.86 12.23
N ALA A 5 23.19 -4.88 12.78
CA ALA A 5 22.97 -6.15 12.10
C ALA A 5 22.15 -5.97 10.81
N VAL A 6 21.10 -5.13 10.85
CA VAL A 6 20.29 -4.83 9.67
C VAL A 6 21.10 -4.15 8.56
N VAL A 7 21.97 -3.19 8.91
CA VAL A 7 22.85 -2.51 7.95
C VAL A 7 23.91 -3.47 7.40
N GLU A 8 24.54 -4.28 8.24
CA GLU A 8 25.52 -5.28 7.82
C GLU A 8 24.89 -6.30 6.84
N THR A 9 23.75 -6.90 7.20
CA THR A 9 23.02 -7.81 6.30
C THR A 9 22.58 -7.13 5.01
N LEU A 10 22.16 -5.86 5.07
CA LEU A 10 21.80 -5.11 3.87
C LEU A 10 23.00 -4.93 2.92
N LEU A 11 24.18 -4.60 3.46
CA LEU A 11 25.40 -4.38 2.66
C LEU A 11 25.99 -5.69 2.14
N SER A 12 25.88 -6.79 2.88
CA SER A 12 26.48 -8.08 2.54
C SER A 12 25.55 -8.98 1.72
N ASP A 13 24.30 -9.13 2.14
CA ASP A 13 23.35 -10.12 1.61
C ASP A 13 22.19 -9.48 0.84
N GLY A 14 22.14 -8.15 0.83
CA GLY A 14 21.18 -7.36 0.08
C GLY A 14 19.83 -7.16 0.78
N PRO A 15 18.91 -6.44 0.12
CA PRO A 15 17.69 -5.92 0.76
C PRO A 15 16.73 -7.03 1.20
N ALA A 16 16.60 -8.10 0.41
CA ALA A 16 15.70 -9.20 0.72
C ALA A 16 16.12 -9.95 2.00
N ALA A 17 17.43 -10.16 2.20
CA ALA A 17 17.96 -10.75 3.42
C ALA A 17 17.74 -9.84 4.63
N ALA A 18 17.96 -8.53 4.47
CA ALA A 18 17.71 -7.55 5.52
C ALA A 18 16.22 -7.49 5.91
N TYR A 19 15.29 -7.56 4.96
CA TYR A 19 13.86 -7.63 5.28
C TYR A 19 13.48 -8.91 6.02
N ARG A 20 14.03 -10.07 5.64
CA ARG A 20 13.82 -11.34 6.37
C ARG A 20 14.34 -11.28 7.80
N LEU A 21 15.53 -10.69 8.01
CA LEU A 21 16.08 -10.47 9.34
C LEU A 21 15.14 -9.59 10.18
N VAL A 22 14.68 -8.47 9.62
CA VAL A 22 13.75 -7.56 10.32
C VAL A 22 12.43 -8.27 10.64
N ALA A 23 11.91 -9.12 9.76
CA ALA A 23 10.66 -9.85 10.00
C ALA A 23 10.70 -10.73 11.26
N GLY A 24 11.88 -11.22 11.66
CA GLY A 24 12.07 -12.02 12.88
C GLY A 24 12.06 -11.23 14.20
N TYR A 25 12.06 -9.89 14.18
CA TYR A 25 12.06 -9.07 15.39
C TYR A 25 10.67 -8.86 16.00
N GLY A 26 10.63 -8.40 17.26
CA GLY A 26 9.42 -7.92 17.93
C GLY A 26 8.74 -6.75 17.20
N ALA A 27 7.44 -6.55 17.45
CA ALA A 27 6.62 -5.59 16.70
C ALA A 27 7.14 -4.15 16.79
N ASP A 28 7.57 -3.73 17.97
CA ASP A 28 8.22 -2.46 18.25
C ASP A 28 9.46 -2.23 17.36
N VAL A 29 10.36 -3.21 17.31
CA VAL A 29 11.61 -3.12 16.53
C VAL A 29 11.36 -3.17 15.03
N ARG A 30 10.39 -3.99 14.57
CA ARG A 30 10.01 -4.06 13.14
C ARG A 30 9.55 -2.72 12.61
N THR A 31 8.71 -2.03 13.37
CA THR A 31 8.10 -0.75 12.97
C THR A 31 9.18 0.33 12.79
N MET A 32 10.22 0.28 13.63
CA MET A 32 11.38 1.17 13.51
C MET A 32 12.34 0.77 12.39
N ALA A 33 12.65 -0.53 12.22
CA ALA A 33 13.75 -0.98 11.35
C ALA A 33 13.37 -1.09 9.86
N LYS A 34 12.12 -1.47 9.54
CA LYS A 34 11.66 -1.60 8.14
C LYS A 34 11.91 -0.32 7.31
N PRO A 35 11.55 0.89 7.77
CA PRO A 35 11.81 2.12 7.03
C PRO A 35 13.30 2.35 6.68
N TYR A 36 14.23 1.94 7.54
CA TYR A 36 15.67 2.11 7.29
C TYR A 36 16.20 1.17 6.22
N VAL A 37 15.76 -0.10 6.20
CA VAL A 37 16.09 -1.03 5.11
C VAL A 37 15.65 -0.44 3.78
N THR A 38 14.44 0.10 3.75
CA THR A 38 13.88 0.77 2.57
C THR A 38 14.70 1.99 2.14
N GLN A 39 15.05 2.86 3.09
CA GLN A 39 15.79 4.10 2.83
C GLN A 39 17.20 3.83 2.28
N LEU A 40 17.88 2.84 2.86
CA LEU A 40 19.28 2.54 2.53
C LEU A 40 19.42 1.69 1.25
N SER A 41 18.44 0.83 0.96
CA SER A 41 18.51 -0.07 -0.20
C SER A 41 18.01 0.54 -1.50
N GLY A 42 17.14 1.55 -1.44
CA GLY A 42 16.41 2.03 -2.62
C GLY A 42 15.49 0.98 -3.27
N ALA A 43 15.36 -0.22 -2.70
CA ALA A 43 14.69 -1.38 -3.30
C ALA A 43 13.14 -1.29 -3.28
N LYS A 44 12.59 -0.07 -3.20
CA LYS A 44 11.17 0.20 -2.97
C LYS A 44 10.24 -0.45 -4.00
N THR A 45 10.64 -0.64 -5.25
CA THR A 45 9.64 -0.96 -6.29
C THR A 45 9.37 -2.45 -6.46
N PRO A 46 10.37 -3.34 -6.65
CA PRO A 46 10.07 -4.76 -6.89
C PRO A 46 9.84 -5.55 -5.59
N VAL A 47 10.70 -5.35 -4.58
CA VAL A 47 10.62 -6.11 -3.31
C VAL A 47 9.42 -5.66 -2.48
N GLY A 48 9.17 -4.34 -2.43
CA GLY A 48 7.99 -3.79 -1.75
C GLY A 48 6.68 -4.27 -2.37
N SER A 49 6.60 -4.32 -3.71
CA SER A 49 5.42 -4.83 -4.41
C SER A 49 5.23 -6.33 -4.23
N ALA A 50 6.31 -7.12 -4.30
CA ALA A 50 6.26 -8.57 -4.08
C ALA A 50 5.80 -8.91 -2.65
N GLU A 51 6.32 -8.21 -1.64
CA GLU A 51 5.87 -8.37 -0.25
C GLU A 51 4.42 -7.93 -0.07
N MET A 52 3.99 -6.83 -0.70
CA MET A 52 2.59 -6.42 -0.68
C MET A 52 1.68 -7.50 -1.28
N ILE A 53 2.07 -8.11 -2.39
CA ILE A 53 1.32 -9.20 -3.03
C ILE A 53 1.28 -10.42 -2.11
N ALA A 54 2.42 -10.84 -1.54
CA ALA A 54 2.47 -11.98 -0.63
C ALA A 54 1.55 -11.78 0.58
N ARG A 55 1.64 -10.63 1.25
CA ARG A 55 0.79 -10.27 2.40
C ARG A 55 -0.69 -10.20 2.04
N LEU A 56 -1.02 -9.67 0.86
CA LEU A 56 -2.40 -9.61 0.37
C LEU A 56 -2.97 -11.02 0.19
N VAL A 57 -2.21 -11.92 -0.43
CA VAL A 57 -2.61 -13.32 -0.62
C VAL A 57 -2.77 -14.05 0.72
N GLU A 58 -1.82 -13.90 1.66
CA GLU A 58 -1.92 -14.46 3.01
C GLU A 58 -3.20 -13.99 3.71
N THR A 59 -3.45 -12.67 3.72
CA THR A 59 -4.63 -12.09 4.36
C THR A 59 -5.94 -12.62 3.78
N ILE A 60 -5.98 -12.81 2.45
CA ILE A 60 -7.11 -13.39 1.73
C ILE A 60 -7.33 -14.86 2.14
N VAL A 61 -6.27 -15.67 2.15
CA VAL A 61 -6.33 -17.11 2.46
C VAL A 61 -6.75 -17.36 3.91
N ASP A 62 -6.32 -16.51 4.84
CA ASP A 62 -6.69 -16.60 6.25
C ASP A 62 -8.17 -16.19 6.51
N GLY A 63 -8.91 -15.80 5.46
CA GLY A 63 -10.32 -15.44 5.55
C GLY A 63 -10.56 -14.07 6.20
N HIS A 64 -9.51 -13.28 6.39
CA HIS A 64 -9.60 -11.96 7.00
C HIS A 64 -10.02 -10.90 5.98
N GLN A 65 -10.70 -9.86 6.47
CA GLN A 65 -10.92 -8.64 5.73
C GLN A 65 -9.70 -7.72 5.88
N ALA A 66 -9.26 -7.11 4.78
CA ALA A 66 -8.15 -6.17 4.77
C ALA A 66 -8.60 -4.80 4.27
N LEU A 67 -8.17 -3.72 4.95
CA LEU A 67 -8.27 -2.37 4.43
C LEU A 67 -7.07 -2.10 3.51
N ALA A 68 -7.34 -1.71 2.27
CA ALA A 68 -6.32 -1.38 1.29
C ALA A 68 -6.71 -0.15 0.45
N ALA A 69 -5.72 0.49 -0.19
CA ALA A 69 -5.97 1.45 -1.25
C ALA A 69 -5.94 0.73 -2.60
N ALA A 70 -7.01 0.87 -3.40
CA ALA A 70 -7.12 0.27 -4.71
C ALA A 70 -7.76 1.23 -5.71
N GLN A 71 -7.50 1.04 -7.01
CA GLN A 71 -8.27 1.71 -8.05
C GLN A 71 -9.60 0.99 -8.25
N VAL A 72 -10.70 1.71 -8.17
CA VAL A 72 -12.06 1.21 -8.35
C VAL A 72 -12.90 2.18 -9.16
N VAL A 73 -14.02 1.70 -9.69
CA VAL A 73 -15.09 2.56 -10.21
C VAL A 73 -15.96 2.98 -9.03
N LEU A 74 -16.10 4.27 -8.79
CA LEU A 74 -16.98 4.83 -7.77
C LEU A 74 -18.29 5.34 -8.37
N ASP A 75 -19.37 5.25 -7.60
CA ASP A 75 -20.65 5.92 -7.80
C ASP A 75 -20.99 6.89 -6.63
N GLY A 76 -19.97 7.46 -6.01
CA GLY A 76 -20.10 8.48 -4.96
C GLY A 76 -19.85 7.99 -3.53
N GLU A 77 -19.51 6.71 -3.34
CA GLU A 77 -19.29 6.09 -2.02
C GLU A 77 -18.13 6.72 -1.26
N PHE A 78 -17.13 7.27 -1.98
CA PHE A 78 -15.97 7.93 -1.39
C PHE A 78 -15.88 9.38 -1.86
N LEU A 79 -16.01 10.30 -0.90
CA LEU A 79 -16.00 11.75 -1.14
C LEU A 79 -17.03 12.22 -2.18
N GLY A 80 -18.06 11.44 -2.53
CA GLY A 80 -19.00 11.80 -3.60
C GLY A 80 -18.38 11.81 -5.01
N ILE A 81 -17.22 11.16 -5.18
CA ILE A 81 -16.54 11.04 -6.47
C ILE A 81 -17.23 9.96 -7.32
N ARG A 82 -17.44 10.24 -8.62
CA ARG A 82 -17.93 9.25 -9.60
C ARG A 82 -16.89 8.99 -10.67
N GLY A 83 -16.72 7.73 -11.06
CA GLY A 83 -15.74 7.28 -12.06
C GLY A 83 -14.54 6.54 -11.47
N ILE A 84 -13.52 6.29 -12.30
CA ILE A 84 -12.34 5.50 -11.95
C ILE A 84 -11.33 6.36 -11.16
N THR A 85 -11.01 5.96 -9.93
CA THR A 85 -9.97 6.60 -9.11
C THR A 85 -9.46 5.66 -8.01
N GLY A 86 -8.44 6.09 -7.27
CA GLY A 86 -8.00 5.43 -6.04
C GLY A 86 -8.97 5.68 -4.88
N ALA A 87 -9.38 4.61 -4.19
CA ALA A 87 -10.21 4.69 -3.00
C ALA A 87 -9.77 3.65 -1.93
N PRO A 88 -10.05 3.90 -0.64
CA PRO A 88 -9.98 2.89 0.39
C PRO A 88 -11.05 1.82 0.18
N VAL A 89 -10.66 0.55 0.22
CA VAL A 89 -11.55 -0.59 0.03
C VAL A 89 -11.33 -1.64 1.10
N VAL A 90 -12.38 -2.41 1.38
CA VAL A 90 -12.26 -3.66 2.11
C VAL A 90 -12.29 -4.81 1.13
N LEU A 91 -11.27 -5.66 1.22
CA LEU A 91 -11.12 -6.85 0.41
C LEU A 91 -11.07 -8.11 1.28
N SER A 92 -11.46 -9.24 0.68
CA SER A 92 -11.36 -10.58 1.26
C SER A 92 -11.10 -11.62 0.14
N HIS A 93 -11.22 -12.91 0.46
CA HIS A 93 -11.29 -14.00 -0.53
C HIS A 93 -12.38 -13.85 -1.58
N ARG A 94 -13.32 -12.92 -1.43
CA ARG A 94 -14.37 -12.61 -2.41
C ARG A 94 -14.02 -11.45 -3.35
N GLY A 95 -12.82 -10.89 -3.23
CA GLY A 95 -12.41 -9.68 -3.94
C GLY A 95 -12.73 -8.42 -3.14
N ILE A 96 -12.94 -7.30 -3.85
CA ILE A 96 -13.35 -6.02 -3.24
C ILE A 96 -14.82 -6.12 -2.86
N GLU A 97 -15.09 -6.07 -1.56
CA GLU A 97 -16.46 -6.19 -1.03
C GLU A 97 -17.16 -4.84 -0.91
N ARG A 98 -16.42 -3.79 -0.55
CA ARG A 98 -16.95 -2.42 -0.44
C ARG A 98 -15.85 -1.37 -0.52
N VAL A 99 -16.26 -0.16 -0.84
CA VAL A 99 -15.49 1.06 -0.59
C VAL A 99 -15.67 1.43 0.88
N GLU A 100 -14.58 1.68 1.60
CA GLU A 100 -14.63 2.06 3.01
C GLU A 100 -14.69 3.59 3.13
N PRO A 101 -15.74 4.18 3.73
CA PRO A 101 -15.81 5.63 3.90
C PRO A 101 -14.81 6.11 4.96
N LEU A 102 -13.55 6.30 4.54
CA LEU A 102 -12.48 6.83 5.39
C LEU A 102 -12.59 8.35 5.47
N ALA A 103 -12.68 8.87 6.70
CA ALA A 103 -12.58 10.31 6.94
C ALA A 103 -11.13 10.77 6.68
N LEU A 104 -10.99 11.73 5.76
CA LEU A 104 -9.72 12.39 5.48
C LEU A 104 -9.71 13.78 6.12
N TRP A 105 -8.51 14.35 6.30
CA TRP A 105 -8.42 15.79 6.57
C TRP A 105 -8.85 16.62 5.35
N ASP A 106 -9.23 17.87 5.58
CA ASP A 106 -9.81 18.73 4.53
C ASP A 106 -8.85 18.95 3.35
N ASP A 107 -7.55 19.09 3.63
CA ASP A 107 -6.51 19.25 2.62
C ASP A 107 -6.29 17.96 1.83
N GLU A 108 -6.32 16.81 2.50
CA GLU A 108 -6.24 15.48 1.87
C GLU A 108 -7.45 15.23 0.97
N ALA A 109 -8.67 15.49 1.46
CA ALA A 109 -9.90 15.36 0.69
C ALA A 109 -9.89 16.26 -0.55
N THR A 110 -9.40 17.50 -0.41
CA THR A 110 -9.24 18.44 -1.53
C THR A 110 -8.28 17.89 -2.58
N ARG A 111 -7.13 17.36 -2.15
CA ARG A 111 -6.12 16.77 -3.05
C ARG A 111 -6.65 15.53 -3.77
N VAL A 112 -7.36 14.64 -3.07
CA VAL A 112 -7.95 13.43 -3.66
C VAL A 112 -9.00 13.80 -4.71
N ARG A 113 -9.89 14.76 -4.42
CA ARG A 113 -10.89 15.24 -5.39
C ARG A 113 -10.24 15.81 -6.64
N ALA A 114 -9.21 16.65 -6.48
CA ALA A 114 -8.49 17.24 -7.61
C ALA A 114 -7.80 16.18 -8.48
N ALA A 115 -7.16 15.18 -7.86
CA ALA A 115 -6.55 14.07 -8.57
C ALA A 115 -7.58 13.20 -9.30
N ALA A 116 -8.71 12.88 -8.68
CA ALA A 116 -9.79 12.12 -9.32
C ALA A 116 -10.36 12.84 -10.55
N ALA A 117 -10.52 14.16 -10.48
CA ALA A 117 -10.94 14.96 -11.63
C ALA A 117 -9.91 14.92 -12.78
N GLN A 118 -8.61 14.85 -12.47
CA GLN A 118 -7.56 14.66 -13.47
C GLN A 118 -7.61 13.25 -14.08
N CYS A 119 -7.80 12.20 -13.28
CA CYS A 119 -7.96 10.83 -13.79
C CYS A 119 -9.13 10.74 -14.77
N ALA A 120 -10.27 11.35 -14.45
CA ALA A 120 -11.44 11.37 -15.33
C ALA A 120 -11.13 12.03 -16.69
N ARG A 121 -10.38 13.15 -16.70
CA ARG A 121 -9.94 13.81 -17.95
C ARG A 121 -9.04 12.89 -18.79
N SER A 122 -8.03 12.28 -18.17
CA SER A 122 -7.11 11.40 -18.89
C SER A 122 -7.77 10.16 -19.49
N VAL A 123 -8.80 9.60 -18.82
CA VAL A 123 -9.58 8.49 -19.37
C VAL A 123 -10.35 8.92 -20.63
N LEU A 124 -10.92 10.12 -20.63
CA LEU A 124 -11.63 10.66 -21.80
C LEU A 124 -10.68 10.95 -22.96
N GLU A 125 -9.47 11.46 -22.69
CA GLU A 125 -8.45 11.76 -23.71
C GLU A 125 -7.89 10.49 -24.37
N LEU A 126 -7.79 9.38 -23.64
CA LEU A 126 -7.34 8.08 -24.17
C LEU A 126 -8.45 7.34 -24.95
N GLY A 127 -9.71 7.72 -24.76
CA GLY A 127 -10.86 7.16 -25.46
C GLY A 127 -11.28 7.93 -26.72
N ALA A 128 -10.60 9.03 -27.03
CA ALA A 128 -10.79 9.86 -28.23
C ALA A 128 -9.72 9.55 -29.30
#